data_AF-A0A059LI60-F1
#
_entry.id   AF-A0A059LI60-F1
#
_cell.length_a   1.000
_cell.length_b   1.000
_cell.length_c   1.000
_cell.angle_alpha   90.00
_cell.angle_beta   90.00
_cell.angle_gamma   90.00
#
_symmetry.space_group_name_H-M   'P 1'
#
loop_
_entity.id
_entity.type
_entity.pdbx_description
1 polymer ?
#
loop_
_entity_poly.entity_id
_entity_poly.type
_entity_poly.pdbx_seq_one_letter_code
_entity_poly.pdbx_strand_id
1 'polypeptide(L)'
;MPLGDRLRVFDRYASLVDVRLRNPRWVIEHLTAASLQGAGSRGNSQFVEDEGIEPRFRARLSDYRGSGYDRGHMAPASNHKASQQAMDATFTLSNTCPQVGEGFNRDYWARFERWVQSCTKQYDDVWVVTGPLYLPRPVAPGAKDWVMQHPMLGQAPHLMAVPTHFFKLILAEKKETGGKKSTVAAAAFVMPNCPIAESDPMTAYAVPLSALEEAAGLVFFPKLIGDAERGTVDAAALLWQARGRKALLQGGEKHQPVLLEGPVSRNALPPAKGKAAAGRPTTPIGHMCDSVSCVLPAKEFWKTTKTVKNPRSSKSLGA
;
A
#
# COMPACT_ATOMS: atom_id res chain seq x y z
N MET A 1 -13.96 20.33 22.62
CA MET A 1 -12.65 19.95 22.03
C MET A 1 -12.79 19.93 20.52
N PRO A 2 -11.81 20.44 19.75
CA PRO A 2 -11.84 20.32 18.29
C PRO A 2 -11.76 18.85 17.88
N LEU A 3 -12.50 18.48 16.83
CA LEU A 3 -12.51 17.12 16.25
C LEU A 3 -11.89 17.19 14.85
N GLY A 4 -10.89 16.34 14.60
CA GLY A 4 -10.17 16.26 13.33
C GLY A 4 -10.48 14.98 12.57
N ASP A 5 -9.43 14.22 12.27
CA ASP A 5 -9.47 12.96 11.53
C ASP A 5 -10.55 11.99 12.03
N ARG A 6 -11.06 11.15 11.12
CA ARG A 6 -12.19 10.25 11.38
C ARG A 6 -11.81 8.80 11.16
N LEU A 7 -11.86 7.99 12.22
CA LEU A 7 -11.72 6.55 12.11
C LEU A 7 -13.02 5.93 11.59
N ARG A 8 -12.91 5.15 10.54
CA ARG A 8 -13.98 4.38 9.90
C ARG A 8 -13.60 2.90 9.95
N VAL A 9 -14.45 2.09 10.57
CA VAL A 9 -14.21 0.66 10.73
C VAL A 9 -15.23 -0.10 9.90
N PHE A 10 -14.74 -0.98 9.04
CA PHE A 10 -15.53 -1.87 8.20
C PHE A 10 -15.19 -3.32 8.54
N ASP A 11 -15.92 -4.29 7.98
CA ASP A 11 -15.76 -5.72 8.34
C ASP A 11 -14.32 -6.24 8.17
N ARG A 12 -13.61 -5.80 7.11
CA ARG A 12 -12.30 -6.36 6.72
C ARG A 12 -11.19 -5.34 6.56
N TYR A 13 -11.46 -4.08 6.84
CA TYR A 13 -10.46 -3.02 6.81
C TYR A 13 -10.88 -1.87 7.73
N ALA A 14 -9.92 -1.04 8.12
CA ALA A 14 -10.18 0.23 8.80
C ALA A 14 -9.46 1.38 8.09
N SER A 15 -10.07 2.56 8.08
CA SER A 15 -9.54 3.77 7.45
C SER A 15 -9.54 4.92 8.45
N LEU A 16 -8.41 5.60 8.61
CA LEU A 16 -8.35 6.88 9.31
C LEU A 16 -8.35 8.00 8.26
N VAL A 17 -9.40 8.80 8.21
CA VAL A 17 -9.61 9.81 7.18
C VAL A 17 -9.12 11.18 7.65
N ASP A 18 -8.21 11.79 6.88
CA ASP A 18 -7.89 13.22 7.00
C ASP A 18 -9.01 14.01 6.29
N VAL A 19 -9.92 14.53 7.11
CA VAL A 19 -11.09 15.31 6.69
C VAL A 19 -10.72 16.68 6.08
N ARG A 20 -9.49 17.17 6.30
CA ARG A 20 -8.96 18.37 5.63
C ARG A 20 -8.53 18.05 4.20
N LEU A 21 -7.95 16.87 3.97
CA LEU A 21 -7.53 16.44 2.63
C LEU A 21 -8.59 15.67 1.86
N ARG A 22 -9.65 15.21 2.56
CA ARG A 22 -10.72 14.34 2.07
C ARG A 22 -10.22 12.97 1.60
N ASN A 23 -9.06 12.56 2.09
CA ASN A 23 -8.42 11.28 1.78
C ASN A 23 -8.17 10.49 3.07
N PRO A 24 -8.08 9.15 3.03
CA PRO A 24 -7.46 8.40 4.11
C PRO A 24 -6.04 8.90 4.39
N ARG A 25 -5.64 9.04 5.66
CA ARG A 25 -4.22 9.05 6.06
C ARG A 25 -3.60 7.68 5.87
N TRP A 26 -4.35 6.66 6.28
CA TRP A 26 -4.01 5.27 6.09
C TRP A 26 -5.28 4.42 6.06
N VAL A 27 -5.17 3.30 5.37
CA VAL A 27 -6.11 2.18 5.40
C VAL A 27 -5.33 0.93 5.77
N ILE A 28 -5.83 0.17 6.73
CA ILE A 28 -5.26 -1.12 7.13
C ILE A 28 -6.21 -2.26 6.82
N GLU A 29 -5.67 -3.33 6.24
CA GLU A 29 -6.38 -4.56 5.92
C GLU A 29 -5.56 -5.79 6.34
N HIS A 30 -6.24 -6.91 6.53
CA HIS A 30 -5.64 -8.20 6.84
C HIS A 30 -6.01 -9.22 5.78
N LEU A 31 -4.99 -9.84 5.18
CA LEU A 31 -5.10 -10.79 4.10
C LEU A 31 -4.69 -12.18 4.58
N THR A 32 -5.45 -13.16 4.14
CA THR A 32 -5.15 -14.58 4.26
C THR A 32 -5.41 -15.24 2.90
N ALA A 33 -4.92 -16.45 2.67
CA ALA A 33 -5.25 -17.20 1.46
C ALA A 33 -6.77 -17.35 1.26
N ALA A 34 -7.54 -17.42 2.36
CA ALA A 34 -8.99 -17.52 2.34
C ALA A 34 -9.68 -16.19 1.98
N SER A 35 -9.17 -15.03 2.43
CA SER A 35 -9.81 -13.74 2.13
C SER A 35 -9.81 -13.39 0.64
N LEU A 36 -8.80 -13.89 -0.09
CA LEU A 36 -8.62 -13.69 -1.53
C LEU A 36 -9.49 -14.61 -2.40
N GLN A 37 -10.18 -15.56 -1.79
CA GLN A 37 -11.07 -16.52 -2.45
C GLN A 37 -12.53 -16.21 -2.12
N GLY A 38 -13.44 -16.64 -2.99
CA GLY A 38 -14.87 -16.46 -2.79
C GLY A 38 -15.59 -15.87 -4.00
N ALA A 39 -16.89 -15.68 -3.84
CA ALA A 39 -17.81 -15.28 -4.91
C ALA A 39 -18.00 -13.75 -5.04
N GLY A 40 -17.29 -12.95 -4.24
CA GLY A 40 -17.33 -11.49 -4.35
C GLY A 40 -17.00 -11.03 -5.76
N SER A 41 -17.89 -10.23 -6.33
CA SER A 41 -17.81 -9.70 -7.69
C SER A 41 -17.73 -8.18 -7.66
N ARG A 42 -16.61 -7.66 -8.16
CA ARG A 42 -16.38 -6.22 -8.30
C ARG A 42 -17.44 -5.55 -9.17
N GLY A 43 -18.04 -6.28 -10.12
CA GLY A 43 -19.09 -5.78 -11.00
C GLY A 43 -20.41 -5.47 -10.29
N ASN A 44 -20.60 -5.99 -9.08
CA ASN A 44 -21.79 -5.73 -8.26
C ASN A 44 -21.62 -4.53 -7.33
N SER A 45 -20.41 -3.97 -7.24
CA SER A 45 -20.08 -2.89 -6.31
C SER A 45 -20.09 -1.53 -7.01
N GLN A 46 -20.48 -0.48 -6.29
CA GLN A 46 -20.53 0.89 -6.80
C GLN A 46 -19.87 1.84 -5.81
N PHE A 47 -19.17 2.87 -6.33
CA PHE A 47 -18.59 3.90 -5.48
C PHE A 47 -19.67 4.73 -4.80
N VAL A 48 -19.53 4.90 -3.48
CA VAL A 48 -20.47 5.64 -2.63
C VAL A 48 -19.75 6.63 -1.72
N GLU A 49 -20.38 7.76 -1.44
CA GLU A 49 -19.87 8.73 -0.46
C GLU A 49 -20.03 8.17 0.95
N ASP A 50 -19.09 8.48 1.86
CA ASP A 50 -19.17 7.99 3.25
C ASP A 50 -20.12 8.86 4.07
N GLU A 51 -21.32 8.35 4.37
CA GLU A 51 -22.31 9.02 5.21
C GLU A 51 -21.92 9.09 6.68
N GLY A 52 -20.93 8.31 7.13
CA GLY A 52 -20.35 8.44 8.46
C GLY A 52 -19.36 9.60 8.60
N ILE A 53 -19.10 10.34 7.52
CA ILE A 53 -18.31 11.56 7.53
C ILE A 53 -19.24 12.74 7.23
N GLU A 54 -19.08 13.79 8.00
CA GLU A 54 -19.87 15.00 7.85
C GLU A 54 -19.81 15.53 6.39
N PRO A 55 -20.96 15.91 5.76
CA PRO A 55 -21.01 16.31 4.36
C PRO A 55 -20.07 17.43 3.92
N ARG A 56 -19.63 18.29 4.85
CA ARG A 56 -18.65 19.37 4.57
C ARG A 56 -17.23 18.84 4.36
N PHE A 57 -16.92 17.66 4.90
CA PHE A 57 -15.57 17.11 4.96
C PHE A 57 -15.41 15.74 4.30
N ARG A 58 -16.48 15.14 3.76
CA ARG A 58 -16.40 13.91 2.98
C ARG A 58 -15.98 14.21 1.53
N ALA A 59 -15.26 13.28 0.91
CA ALA A 59 -15.08 13.29 -0.55
C ALA A 59 -16.42 13.03 -1.25
N ARG A 60 -16.60 13.61 -2.44
CA ARG A 60 -17.80 13.44 -3.26
C ARG A 60 -17.50 12.75 -4.57
N LEU A 61 -18.49 12.04 -5.11
CA LEU A 61 -18.36 11.44 -6.44
C LEU A 61 -18.15 12.52 -7.52
N SER A 62 -18.70 13.72 -7.30
CA SER A 62 -18.52 14.87 -8.18
C SER A 62 -17.07 15.36 -8.26
N ASP A 63 -16.27 15.20 -7.19
CA ASP A 63 -14.88 15.70 -7.17
C ASP A 63 -14.00 14.94 -8.18
N TYR A 64 -14.33 13.68 -8.44
CA TYR A 64 -13.63 12.84 -9.42
C TYR A 64 -14.15 13.01 -10.85
N ARG A 65 -15.37 13.51 -11.03
CA ARG A 65 -16.01 13.54 -12.35
C ARG A 65 -15.29 14.55 -13.26
N GLY A 66 -14.68 14.05 -14.32
CA GLY A 66 -13.95 14.89 -15.28
C GLY A 66 -12.61 15.44 -14.76
N SER A 67 -12.10 14.95 -13.63
CA SER A 67 -10.85 15.43 -13.04
C SER A 67 -9.59 14.90 -13.73
N GLY A 68 -9.72 13.84 -14.53
CA GLY A 68 -8.58 13.09 -15.08
C GLY A 68 -7.98 12.05 -14.11
N TYR A 69 -8.45 11.97 -12.87
CA TYR A 69 -7.99 11.00 -11.87
C TYR A 69 -9.00 9.88 -11.65
N ASP A 70 -8.49 8.68 -11.43
CA ASP A 70 -9.27 7.54 -10.99
C ASP A 70 -9.59 7.63 -9.49
N ARG A 71 -10.68 6.95 -9.11
CA ARG A 71 -10.98 6.59 -7.71
C ARG A 71 -10.13 5.38 -7.34
N GLY A 72 -8.89 5.64 -6.95
CA GLY A 72 -7.90 4.64 -6.59
C GLY A 72 -8.14 4.06 -5.20
N HIS A 73 -8.25 2.74 -5.09
CA HIS A 73 -8.49 2.06 -3.81
C HIS A 73 -7.21 2.00 -2.96
N MET A 74 -7.34 2.21 -1.65
CA MET A 74 -6.26 1.91 -0.71
C MET A 74 -6.29 0.43 -0.29
N ALA A 75 -7.42 -0.04 0.24
CA ALA A 75 -7.76 -1.46 0.36
C ALA A 75 -8.46 -1.94 -0.94
N PRO A 76 -7.82 -2.78 -1.76
CA PRO A 76 -8.35 -3.20 -3.06
C PRO A 76 -9.56 -4.13 -2.92
N ALA A 77 -10.60 -3.91 -3.72
CA ALA A 77 -11.77 -4.79 -3.77
C ALA A 77 -11.41 -6.28 -3.92
N SER A 78 -10.37 -6.59 -4.72
CA SER A 78 -9.94 -7.97 -4.97
C SER A 78 -9.33 -8.71 -3.77
N ASN A 79 -9.03 -7.99 -2.68
CA ASN A 79 -8.59 -8.58 -1.42
C ASN A 79 -9.73 -9.12 -0.55
N HIS A 80 -10.98 -8.75 -0.87
CA HIS A 80 -12.16 -9.02 -0.06
C HIS A 80 -13.15 -9.95 -0.79
N LYS A 81 -12.65 -10.90 -1.58
CA LYS A 81 -13.47 -11.82 -2.37
C LYS A 81 -14.33 -12.77 -1.53
N ALA A 82 -13.94 -13.00 -0.28
CA ALA A 82 -14.68 -13.86 0.63
C ALA A 82 -16.06 -13.31 1.04
N SER A 83 -16.29 -12.01 0.87
CA SER A 83 -17.56 -11.37 1.25
C SER A 83 -17.90 -10.23 0.29
N GLN A 84 -19.05 -10.34 -0.39
CA GLN A 84 -19.56 -9.26 -1.25
C GLN A 84 -19.74 -7.96 -0.46
N GLN A 85 -20.25 -8.04 0.78
CA GLN A 85 -20.42 -6.87 1.65
C GLN A 85 -19.08 -6.20 1.98
N ALA A 86 -18.04 -6.98 2.27
CA ALA A 86 -16.71 -6.42 2.53
C ALA A 86 -16.10 -5.80 1.27
N MET A 87 -16.35 -6.40 0.10
CA MET A 87 -15.97 -5.83 -1.20
C MET A 87 -16.72 -4.53 -1.48
N ASP A 88 -18.03 -4.48 -1.28
CA ASP A 88 -18.83 -3.27 -1.48
C ASP A 88 -18.35 -2.14 -0.56
N ALA A 89 -17.98 -2.48 0.69
CA ALA A 89 -17.42 -1.52 1.62
C ALA A 89 -16.14 -0.85 1.09
N THR A 90 -15.31 -1.53 0.27
CA THR A 90 -14.08 -0.93 -0.29
C THR A 90 -14.36 0.16 -1.32
N PHE A 91 -15.59 0.24 -1.82
CA PHE A 91 -16.02 1.29 -2.75
C PHE A 91 -16.51 2.56 -2.04
N THR A 92 -16.46 2.60 -0.71
CA THR A 92 -16.70 3.84 0.04
C THR A 92 -15.56 4.83 -0.20
N LEU A 93 -15.85 6.11 -0.45
CA LEU A 93 -14.80 7.10 -0.77
C LEU A 93 -13.81 7.37 0.38
N SER A 94 -14.11 6.95 1.61
CA SER A 94 -13.14 6.91 2.73
C SER A 94 -11.98 5.93 2.52
N ASN A 95 -12.07 5.05 1.52
CA ASN A 95 -11.03 4.12 1.10
C ASN A 95 -10.35 4.53 -0.23
N THR A 96 -10.64 5.74 -0.74
CA THR A 96 -10.18 6.15 -2.07
C THR A 96 -9.36 7.42 -2.04
N CYS A 97 -8.38 7.51 -2.95
CA CYS A 97 -7.64 8.74 -3.25
C CYS A 97 -7.64 8.99 -4.77
N PRO A 98 -7.40 10.23 -5.25
CA PRO A 98 -7.17 10.50 -6.67
C PRO A 98 -5.85 9.88 -7.12
N GLN A 99 -5.95 8.91 -8.03
CA GLN A 99 -4.79 8.23 -8.61
C GLN A 99 -4.71 8.49 -10.12
N VAL A 100 -3.50 8.63 -10.65
CA VAL A 100 -3.29 8.58 -12.10
C VAL A 100 -3.78 7.24 -12.63
N GLY A 101 -4.58 7.27 -13.70
CA GLY A 101 -5.24 6.07 -14.24
C GLY A 101 -4.28 5.15 -14.99
N GLU A 102 -4.00 5.49 -16.24
CA GLU A 102 -3.09 4.75 -17.12
C GLU A 102 -1.63 4.89 -16.64
N GLY A 103 -0.90 3.78 -16.65
CA GLY A 103 0.48 3.69 -16.19
C GLY A 103 0.64 3.61 -14.67
N PHE A 104 -0.42 3.82 -13.88
CA PHE A 104 -0.37 3.75 -12.42
C PHE A 104 -1.49 2.90 -11.82
N ASN A 105 -2.66 3.46 -11.47
CA ASN A 105 -3.76 2.74 -10.81
C ASN A 105 -4.17 1.48 -11.58
N ARG A 106 -4.28 1.59 -12.91
CA ARG A 106 -4.76 0.50 -13.77
C ARG A 106 -3.67 -0.50 -14.14
N ASP A 107 -2.40 -0.17 -13.89
CA ASP A 107 -1.23 -0.88 -14.37
C ASP A 107 -0.26 -1.22 -13.22
N TYR A 108 0.73 -0.36 -12.95
CA TYR A 108 1.82 -0.65 -12.01
C TYR A 108 1.31 -0.91 -10.59
N TRP A 109 0.39 -0.07 -10.11
CA TRP A 109 -0.22 -0.22 -8.78
C TRP A 109 -1.04 -1.51 -8.66
N ALA A 110 -1.83 -1.85 -9.69
CA ALA A 110 -2.60 -3.10 -9.72
C ALA A 110 -1.69 -4.35 -9.75
N ARG A 111 -0.55 -4.30 -10.44
CA ARG A 111 0.48 -5.36 -10.41
C ARG A 111 1.10 -5.48 -9.02
N PHE A 112 1.36 -4.35 -8.36
CA PHE A 112 1.87 -4.32 -7.01
C PHE A 112 0.88 -4.92 -6.00
N GLU A 113 -0.40 -4.57 -6.08
CA GLU A 113 -1.46 -5.19 -5.29
C GLU A 113 -1.52 -6.71 -5.52
N ARG A 114 -1.36 -7.16 -6.76
CA ARG A 114 -1.29 -8.59 -7.07
C ARG A 114 -0.06 -9.28 -6.45
N TRP A 115 1.10 -8.60 -6.41
CA TRP A 115 2.28 -9.11 -5.72
C TRP A 115 2.04 -9.22 -4.21
N VAL A 116 1.42 -8.22 -3.58
CA VAL A 116 1.05 -8.26 -2.16
C VAL A 116 0.12 -9.45 -1.88
N GLN A 117 -0.87 -9.70 -2.73
CA GLN A 117 -1.73 -10.90 -2.63
C GLN A 117 -0.93 -12.20 -2.72
N SER A 118 0.12 -12.25 -3.54
CA SER A 118 0.94 -13.45 -3.67
C SER A 118 1.74 -13.78 -2.41
N CYS A 119 1.98 -12.80 -1.53
CA CYS A 119 2.62 -13.03 -0.24
C CYS A 119 1.83 -14.02 0.64
N THR A 120 0.50 -14.10 0.49
CA THR A 120 -0.33 -15.07 1.25
C THR A 120 -0.10 -16.53 0.84
N LYS A 121 0.75 -16.79 -0.18
CA LYS A 121 1.19 -18.15 -0.53
C LYS A 121 2.33 -18.64 0.38
N GLN A 122 3.08 -17.71 0.98
CA GLN A 122 4.23 -18.01 1.81
C GLN A 122 3.98 -17.70 3.29
N TYR A 123 3.08 -16.75 3.55
CA TYR A 123 2.71 -16.26 4.88
C TYR A 123 1.23 -16.54 5.13
N ASP A 124 0.91 -16.90 6.38
CA ASP A 124 -0.45 -17.21 6.81
C ASP A 124 -1.27 -15.94 7.01
N ASP A 125 -0.62 -14.90 7.55
CA ASP A 125 -1.21 -13.60 7.86
C ASP A 125 -0.39 -12.49 7.20
N VAL A 126 -1.06 -11.65 6.39
CA VAL A 126 -0.42 -10.49 5.74
C VAL A 126 -1.23 -9.24 6.06
N TRP A 127 -0.66 -8.35 6.86
CA TRP A 127 -1.20 -7.04 7.18
C TRP A 127 -0.66 -6.02 6.21
N VAL A 128 -1.53 -5.19 5.65
CA VAL A 128 -1.17 -4.16 4.68
C VAL A 128 -1.69 -2.82 5.16
N VAL A 129 -0.81 -1.84 5.29
CA VAL A 129 -1.17 -0.44 5.51
C VAL A 129 -0.88 0.33 4.24
N THR A 130 -1.91 0.95 3.66
CA THR A 130 -1.81 1.73 2.43
C THR A 130 -2.23 3.17 2.71
N GLY A 131 -1.52 4.16 2.17
CA GLY A 131 -1.95 5.55 2.30
C GLY A 131 -1.27 6.50 1.31
N PRO A 132 -1.79 7.72 1.18
CA PRO A 132 -1.18 8.78 0.39
C PRO A 132 -0.04 9.46 1.14
N LEU A 133 0.87 10.08 0.39
CA LEU A 133 1.88 11.02 0.88
C LEU A 133 1.84 12.31 0.07
N TYR A 134 2.27 13.38 0.72
CA TYR A 134 2.43 14.71 0.15
C TYR A 134 3.88 15.15 0.36
N LEU A 135 4.77 14.62 -0.48
CA LEU A 135 6.20 14.86 -0.35
C LEU A 135 6.58 16.24 -0.90
N PRO A 136 7.39 17.04 -0.17
CA PRO A 136 7.90 18.31 -0.67
C PRO A 136 9.02 18.07 -1.68
N ARG A 137 9.33 19.10 -2.47
CA ARG A 137 10.48 19.14 -3.39
C ARG A 137 11.26 20.44 -3.20
N PRO A 138 12.56 20.49 -3.54
CA PRO A 138 13.29 21.75 -3.59
C PRO A 138 12.61 22.71 -4.57
N VAL A 139 12.63 24.01 -4.25
CA VAL A 139 12.06 25.05 -5.14
C VAL A 139 12.77 25.09 -6.50
N ALA A 140 14.07 24.79 -6.51
CA ALA A 140 14.92 24.63 -7.69
C ALA A 140 16.04 23.60 -7.39
N PRO A 141 16.70 23.00 -8.40
CA PRO A 141 17.84 22.12 -8.18
C PRO A 141 18.92 22.77 -7.30
N GLY A 142 19.31 22.12 -6.20
CA GLY A 142 20.30 22.62 -5.25
C GLY A 142 19.80 23.65 -4.23
N ALA A 143 18.52 24.03 -4.24
CA ALA A 143 17.95 24.99 -3.30
C ALA A 143 17.82 24.42 -1.88
N LYS A 144 17.97 25.31 -0.88
CA LYS A 144 17.70 24.99 0.54
C LYS A 144 16.22 25.04 0.88
N ASP A 145 15.45 25.83 0.15
CA ASP A 145 14.03 26.00 0.37
C ASP A 145 13.22 24.88 -0.29
N TRP A 146 12.20 24.43 0.43
CA TRP A 146 11.32 23.34 0.01
C TRP A 146 9.90 23.84 -0.19
N VAL A 147 9.23 23.29 -1.19
CA VAL A 147 7.83 23.55 -1.49
C VAL A 147 7.04 22.25 -1.52
N MET A 148 5.86 22.25 -0.90
CA MET A 148 4.87 21.21 -1.06
C MET A 148 3.80 21.70 -2.03
N GLN A 149 3.69 21.06 -3.18
CA GLN A 149 2.73 21.43 -4.22
C GLN A 149 2.03 20.17 -4.72
N HIS A 150 0.71 20.22 -4.78
CA HIS A 150 -0.11 19.15 -5.35
C HIS A 150 -1.43 19.71 -5.90
N PRO A 151 -2.03 19.07 -6.91
CA PRO A 151 -3.35 19.46 -7.40
C PRO A 151 -4.44 19.27 -6.34
N MET A 152 -5.55 19.97 -6.55
CA MET A 152 -6.78 19.83 -5.77
C MET A 152 -7.96 19.63 -6.72
N LEU A 153 -8.88 18.74 -6.37
CA LEU A 153 -10.11 18.45 -7.10
C LEU A 153 -11.32 19.10 -6.44
N GLY A 154 -12.41 19.28 -7.20
CA GLY A 154 -13.64 19.90 -6.71
C GLY A 154 -13.64 21.43 -6.86
N GLN A 155 -14.40 22.11 -6.01
CA GLN A 155 -14.58 23.56 -6.07
C GLN A 155 -14.37 24.17 -4.69
N ALA A 156 -13.66 25.29 -4.60
CA ALA A 156 -13.49 26.00 -3.34
C ALA A 156 -14.85 26.36 -2.73
N PRO A 157 -15.04 26.20 -1.40
CA PRO A 157 -14.05 25.79 -0.40
C PRO A 157 -13.93 24.25 -0.22
N HIS A 158 -14.68 23.45 -0.97
CA HIS A 158 -14.70 21.98 -0.90
C HIS A 158 -13.69 21.36 -1.87
N LEU A 159 -12.42 21.43 -1.49
CA LEU A 159 -11.32 20.89 -2.29
C LEU A 159 -10.77 19.58 -1.71
N MET A 160 -10.57 18.59 -2.56
CA MET A 160 -9.95 17.30 -2.26
C MET A 160 -8.51 17.28 -2.76
N ALA A 161 -7.57 16.80 -1.97
CA ALA A 161 -6.16 16.82 -2.36
C ALA A 161 -5.81 15.63 -3.28
N VAL A 162 -4.97 15.87 -4.30
CA VAL A 162 -4.35 14.80 -5.09
C VAL A 162 -3.00 14.44 -4.46
N PRO A 163 -2.78 13.22 -3.96
CA PRO A 163 -1.49 12.81 -3.39
C PRO A 163 -0.35 12.89 -4.40
N THR A 164 0.86 13.22 -3.93
CA THR A 164 2.05 13.16 -4.79
C THR A 164 2.58 11.73 -4.89
N HIS A 165 2.40 10.93 -3.84
CA HIS A 165 2.85 9.54 -3.76
C HIS A 165 1.85 8.68 -2.99
N PHE A 166 2.02 7.36 -3.10
CA PHE A 166 1.35 6.38 -2.28
C PHE A 166 2.37 5.45 -1.64
N PHE A 167 2.06 4.97 -0.44
CA PHE A 167 2.84 3.95 0.23
C PHE A 167 2.04 2.66 0.40
N LYS A 168 2.75 1.53 0.45
CA LYS A 168 2.28 0.33 1.15
C LYS A 168 3.36 -0.13 2.12
N LEU A 169 2.95 -0.39 3.35
CA LEU A 169 3.71 -1.16 4.34
C LEU A 169 3.06 -2.54 4.46
N ILE A 170 3.86 -3.58 4.24
CA ILE A 170 3.44 -4.96 4.40
C ILE A 170 4.13 -5.53 5.64
N LEU A 171 3.36 -6.17 6.52
CA LEU A 171 3.84 -6.98 7.63
C LEU A 171 3.26 -8.38 7.49
N ALA A 172 4.10 -9.39 7.33
CA ALA A 172 3.70 -10.76 7.04
C ALA A 172 4.23 -11.71 8.12
N GLU A 173 3.37 -12.60 8.60
CA GLU A 173 3.70 -13.64 9.57
C GLU A 173 3.40 -15.02 9.01
N LYS A 174 4.37 -15.93 9.17
CA LYS A 174 4.19 -17.35 8.95
C LYS A 174 4.20 -18.03 10.32
N LYS A 175 3.12 -18.73 10.64
CA LYS A 175 2.93 -19.38 11.94
C LYS A 175 3.86 -20.57 12.11
N GLU A 176 4.17 -20.86 13.36
CA GLU A 176 4.92 -22.06 13.72
C GLU A 176 4.18 -23.32 13.27
N THR A 177 4.89 -24.20 12.56
CA THR A 177 4.35 -25.49 12.12
C THR A 177 5.44 -26.55 12.23
N GLY A 178 5.15 -27.69 12.87
CA GLY A 178 6.06 -28.84 12.95
C GLY A 178 7.41 -28.53 13.61
N GLY A 179 7.43 -27.71 14.66
CA GLY A 179 8.64 -27.34 15.41
C GLY A 179 9.53 -26.28 14.77
N LYS A 180 9.09 -25.66 13.66
CA LYS A 180 9.74 -24.47 13.08
C LYS A 180 9.16 -23.22 13.70
N LYS A 181 10.01 -22.35 14.25
CA LYS A 181 9.61 -21.05 14.80
C LYS A 181 8.83 -20.22 13.77
N SER A 182 7.90 -19.39 14.26
CA SER A 182 7.25 -18.35 13.46
C SER A 182 8.31 -17.49 12.77
N THR A 183 8.00 -16.96 11.58
CA THR A 183 8.86 -16.00 10.88
C THR A 183 8.05 -14.77 10.50
N VAL A 184 8.60 -13.59 10.78
CA VAL A 184 7.97 -12.31 10.47
C VAL A 184 8.81 -11.60 9.41
N ALA A 185 8.16 -10.94 8.46
CA ALA A 185 8.83 -10.08 7.50
C ALA A 185 8.05 -8.78 7.30
N ALA A 186 8.77 -7.68 7.05
CA ALA A 186 8.16 -6.40 6.70
C ALA A 186 8.84 -5.75 5.50
N ALA A 187 8.12 -4.91 4.77
CA ALA A 187 8.70 -4.01 3.77
C ALA A 187 7.80 -2.81 3.53
N ALA A 188 8.43 -1.65 3.34
CA ALA A 188 7.77 -0.41 2.96
C ALA A 188 8.14 -0.04 1.52
N PHE A 189 7.15 0.38 0.74
CA PHE A 189 7.33 0.87 -0.62
C PHE A 189 6.63 2.21 -0.79
N VAL A 190 7.27 3.13 -1.52
CA VAL A 190 6.70 4.45 -1.85
C VAL A 190 6.81 4.69 -3.35
N MET A 191 5.66 4.87 -4.00
CA MET A 191 5.55 5.03 -5.45
C MET A 191 4.95 6.41 -5.80
N PRO A 192 5.46 7.11 -6.82
CA PRO A 192 4.91 8.38 -7.26
C PRO A 192 3.53 8.18 -7.90
N ASN A 193 2.63 9.13 -7.69
CA ASN A 193 1.32 9.17 -8.33
C ASN A 193 1.43 9.69 -9.77
N CYS A 194 2.13 8.94 -10.63
CA CYS A 194 2.35 9.22 -12.04
C CYS A 194 2.50 7.89 -12.81
N PRO A 195 2.48 7.90 -14.15
CA PRO A 195 2.80 6.70 -14.92
C PRO A 195 4.17 6.15 -14.52
N ILE A 196 4.26 4.84 -14.30
CA ILE A 196 5.49 4.12 -13.99
C ILE A 196 5.74 3.10 -15.10
N ALA A 197 6.98 3.04 -15.59
CA ALA A 197 7.33 2.14 -16.68
C ALA A 197 7.17 0.68 -16.25
N GLU A 198 6.71 -0.18 -17.16
CA GLU A 198 6.47 -1.59 -16.86
C GLU A 198 7.74 -2.32 -16.40
N SER A 199 8.87 -1.91 -16.98
CA SER A 199 10.22 -2.42 -16.72
C SER A 199 10.82 -1.96 -15.40
N ASP A 200 10.23 -0.96 -14.74
CA ASP A 200 10.79 -0.43 -13.50
C ASP A 200 10.78 -1.51 -12.42
N PRO A 201 11.94 -1.83 -11.81
CA PRO A 201 12.00 -2.82 -10.77
C PRO A 201 11.33 -2.27 -9.51
N MET A 202 10.35 -3.00 -8.97
CA MET A 202 9.63 -2.60 -7.75
C MET A 202 10.58 -2.32 -6.57
N THR A 203 11.72 -3.02 -6.52
CA THR A 203 12.74 -2.80 -5.50
C THR A 203 13.32 -1.39 -5.50
N ALA A 204 13.25 -0.64 -6.61
CA ALA A 204 13.68 0.76 -6.66
C ALA A 204 12.80 1.67 -5.79
N TYR A 205 11.57 1.25 -5.50
CA TYR A 205 10.61 1.96 -4.66
C TYR A 205 10.59 1.46 -3.22
N ALA A 206 11.46 0.49 -2.86
CA ALA A 206 11.62 0.09 -1.47
C ALA A 206 12.23 1.25 -0.68
N VAL A 207 11.72 1.51 0.53
CA VAL A 207 12.19 2.58 1.40
C VAL A 207 12.36 2.06 2.83
N PRO A 208 13.25 2.67 3.63
CA PRO A 208 13.27 2.42 5.07
C PRO A 208 11.91 2.69 5.71
N LEU A 209 11.51 1.85 6.65
CA LEU A 209 10.29 2.03 7.43
C LEU A 209 10.36 3.34 8.22
N SER A 210 11.50 3.66 8.82
CA SER A 210 11.71 4.93 9.53
C SER A 210 11.50 6.16 8.62
N ALA A 211 11.99 6.11 7.38
CA ALA A 211 11.79 7.20 6.41
C ALA A 211 10.30 7.39 6.07
N LEU A 212 9.57 6.27 5.88
CA LEU A 212 8.14 6.30 5.65
C LEU A 212 7.38 6.90 6.85
N GLU A 213 7.76 6.52 8.07
CA GLU A 213 7.14 7.04 9.31
C GLU A 213 7.33 8.55 9.47
N GLU A 214 8.55 9.04 9.22
CA GLU A 214 8.86 10.47 9.23
C GLU A 214 8.03 11.24 8.18
N ALA A 215 7.95 10.71 6.96
CA ALA A 215 7.21 11.33 5.88
C ALA A 215 5.69 11.30 6.07
N ALA A 216 5.16 10.23 6.68
CA ALA A 216 3.73 10.05 6.91
C ALA A 216 3.24 10.73 8.21
N GLY A 217 4.15 10.98 9.16
CA GLY A 217 3.79 11.39 10.52
C GLY A 217 3.05 10.31 11.29
N LEU A 218 3.43 9.04 11.09
CA LEU A 218 2.77 7.85 11.65
C LEU A 218 3.81 6.92 12.27
N VAL A 219 3.41 6.12 13.26
CA VAL A 219 4.21 4.99 13.75
C VAL A 219 3.45 3.70 13.47
N PHE A 220 4.01 2.85 12.63
CA PHE A 220 3.37 1.62 12.20
C PHE A 220 3.78 0.45 13.09
N PHE A 221 2.79 -0.36 13.49
CA PHE A 221 2.96 -1.56 14.28
C PHE A 221 3.90 -1.42 15.50
N PRO A 222 3.78 -0.37 16.35
CA PRO A 222 4.75 -0.07 17.43
C PRO A 222 4.87 -1.16 18.50
N LYS A 223 3.89 -2.07 18.59
CA LYS A 223 3.91 -3.23 19.50
C LYS A 223 4.56 -4.48 18.90
N LEU A 224 4.84 -4.48 17.60
CA LEU A 224 5.36 -5.64 16.86
C LEU A 224 6.73 -5.36 16.24
N ILE A 225 6.99 -4.11 15.84
CA ILE A 225 8.25 -3.69 15.24
C ILE A 225 8.88 -2.64 16.17
N GLY A 226 9.80 -3.10 17.02
CA GLY A 226 10.60 -2.25 17.91
C GLY A 226 11.79 -1.61 17.18
N ASP A 227 12.56 -0.80 17.90
CA ASP A 227 13.66 -0.02 17.32
C ASP A 227 14.74 -0.91 16.68
N ALA A 228 15.04 -2.06 17.28
CA ALA A 228 16.00 -3.02 16.74
C ALA A 228 15.48 -3.65 15.43
N GLU A 229 14.22 -4.08 15.43
CA GLU A 229 13.54 -4.62 14.26
C GLU A 229 13.45 -3.60 13.11
N ARG A 230 13.19 -2.33 13.42
CA ARG A 230 13.24 -1.23 12.43
C ARG A 230 14.61 -1.12 11.79
N GLY A 231 15.67 -1.11 12.59
CA GLY A 231 17.04 -1.05 12.08
C GLY A 231 17.37 -2.20 11.12
N THR A 232 16.91 -3.42 11.42
CA THR A 232 17.07 -4.57 10.52
C THR A 232 16.32 -4.39 9.20
N VAL A 233 15.03 -4.00 9.27
CA VAL A 233 14.20 -3.78 8.07
C VAL A 233 14.74 -2.64 7.21
N ASP A 234 15.19 -1.55 7.83
CA ASP A 234 15.72 -0.36 7.16
C ASP A 234 17.03 -0.66 6.41
N ALA A 235 17.95 -1.38 7.06
CA ALA A 235 19.22 -1.76 6.45
C ALA A 235 19.00 -2.62 5.19
N ALA A 236 18.08 -3.59 5.27
CA ALA A 236 17.71 -4.43 4.14
C ALA A 236 16.98 -3.63 3.04
N ALA A 237 16.09 -2.71 3.41
CA ALA A 237 15.38 -1.85 2.45
C ALA A 237 16.37 -1.01 1.62
N LEU A 238 17.40 -0.43 2.24
CA LEU A 238 18.44 0.33 1.53
C LEU A 238 19.21 -0.53 0.52
N LEU A 239 19.51 -1.79 0.84
CA LEU A 239 20.17 -2.72 -0.09
C LEU A 239 19.28 -3.03 -1.30
N TRP A 240 18.00 -3.32 -1.07
CA TRP A 240 17.03 -3.58 -2.14
C TRP A 240 16.80 -2.35 -3.01
N GLN A 241 16.71 -1.18 -2.39
CA GLN A 241 16.58 0.08 -3.08
C GLN A 241 17.80 0.35 -3.97
N ALA A 242 19.01 0.20 -3.45
CA ALA A 242 20.24 0.36 -4.24
C ALA A 242 20.29 -0.60 -5.44
N ARG A 243 19.89 -1.86 -5.25
CA ARG A 243 19.78 -2.84 -6.34
C ARG A 243 18.78 -2.40 -7.41
N GLY A 244 17.60 -1.95 -7.00
CA GLY A 244 16.57 -1.45 -7.92
C GLY A 244 17.04 -0.21 -8.69
N ARG A 245 17.65 0.76 -8.00
CA ARG A 245 18.20 1.98 -8.62
C ARG A 245 19.27 1.65 -9.65
N LYS A 246 20.18 0.70 -9.35
CA LYS A 246 21.20 0.26 -10.29
C LYS A 246 20.58 -0.29 -11.58
N ALA A 247 19.52 -1.09 -11.45
CA ALA A 247 18.81 -1.64 -12.61
C ALA A 247 18.07 -0.56 -13.43
N LEU A 248 17.46 0.44 -12.79
CA LEU A 248 16.87 1.60 -13.49
C LEU A 248 17.90 2.34 -14.34
N LEU A 249 19.07 2.66 -13.76
CA LEU A 249 20.13 3.38 -14.45
C LEU A 249 20.70 2.60 -15.65
N GLN A 250 20.79 1.27 -15.54
CA GLN A 250 21.24 0.39 -16.62
C GLN A 250 20.21 0.30 -17.77
N GLY A 251 18.92 0.53 -17.48
CA GLY A 251 17.84 0.54 -18.46
C GLY A 251 17.71 1.86 -19.25
N GLY A 252 18.54 2.86 -18.97
CA GLY A 252 18.50 4.17 -19.66
C GLY A 252 17.41 5.12 -19.17
N GLU A 253 16.69 4.78 -18.10
CA GLU A 253 15.65 5.62 -17.52
C GLU A 253 16.25 6.73 -16.62
N LYS A 254 15.79 7.96 -16.82
CA LYS A 254 16.29 9.16 -16.11
C LYS A 254 15.41 9.59 -14.94
N HIS A 255 14.35 8.86 -14.62
CA HIS A 255 13.48 9.22 -13.50
C HIS A 255 14.07 8.65 -12.20
N GLN A 256 14.47 9.53 -11.30
CA GLN A 256 14.88 9.13 -9.96
C GLN A 256 13.62 8.92 -9.12
N PRO A 257 13.35 7.70 -8.62
CA PRO A 257 12.30 7.50 -7.63
C PRO A 257 12.57 8.40 -6.43
N VAL A 258 11.52 8.97 -5.85
CA VAL A 258 11.66 9.96 -4.79
C VAL A 258 12.42 9.38 -3.60
N LEU A 259 13.48 10.12 -3.24
CA LEU A 259 14.43 9.85 -2.17
C LEU A 259 13.76 10.04 -0.82
N LEU A 260 12.97 9.05 -0.38
CA LEU A 260 12.87 8.77 1.05
C LEU A 260 14.11 7.98 1.43
N GLU A 261 15.26 8.67 1.40
CA GLU A 261 16.47 8.13 2.00
C GLU A 261 16.22 8.12 3.50
N GLY A 262 16.49 6.97 4.13
CA GLY A 262 16.42 6.84 5.59
C GLY A 262 17.24 7.94 6.26
N PRO A 263 16.97 8.23 7.54
CA PRO A 263 17.62 9.32 8.25
C PRO A 263 19.13 9.29 7.98
N VAL A 264 19.63 10.35 7.34
CA VAL A 264 21.06 10.55 7.13
C VAL A 264 21.64 10.65 8.54
N SER A 265 22.27 9.57 9.00
CA SER A 265 22.80 9.45 10.35
C SER A 265 23.54 10.73 10.76
N ARG A 266 22.87 11.55 11.54
CA ARG A 266 23.49 12.51 12.45
C ARG A 266 23.07 12.30 13.89
N ASN A 267 21.93 11.65 14.10
CA ASN A 267 21.53 10.98 15.33
C ASN A 267 20.38 10.05 14.92
N ALA A 268 20.61 8.72 14.89
CA ALA A 268 19.49 7.80 15.01
C ALA A 268 18.64 8.30 16.19
N LEU A 269 17.30 8.38 16.02
CA LEU A 269 16.41 8.74 17.11
C LEU A 269 16.88 7.98 18.36
N PRO A 270 17.22 8.67 19.46
CA PRO A 270 17.61 7.97 20.67
C PRO A 270 16.47 6.99 20.98
N PRO A 271 16.78 5.72 21.31
CA PRO A 271 15.76 4.71 21.51
C PRO A 271 14.70 5.30 22.43
N ALA A 272 13.44 5.24 22.00
CA ALA A 272 12.36 5.75 22.81
C ALA A 272 12.49 5.05 24.17
N LYS A 273 12.60 5.83 25.25
CA LYS A 273 12.60 5.29 26.63
C LYS A 273 11.21 4.76 26.98
N GLY A 274 10.66 3.87 26.17
CA GLY A 274 9.55 3.00 26.51
C GLY A 274 10.14 1.85 27.32
N LYS A 275 9.60 1.61 28.52
CA LYS A 275 9.85 0.37 29.24
C LYS A 275 9.64 -0.78 28.26
N ALA A 276 10.69 -1.57 27.99
CA ALA A 276 10.56 -2.82 27.27
C ALA A 276 9.40 -3.59 27.91
N ALA A 277 8.37 -3.88 27.12
CA ALA A 277 7.31 -4.76 27.57
C ALA A 277 7.99 -6.10 27.89
N ALA A 278 8.12 -6.41 29.17
CA ALA A 278 8.74 -7.64 29.63
C ALA A 278 7.97 -8.83 29.03
N GLY A 279 8.69 -9.72 28.34
CA GLY A 279 8.24 -11.10 28.16
C GLY A 279 7.65 -11.52 26.81
N ARG A 280 8.09 -10.99 25.66
CA ARG A 280 7.90 -11.72 24.38
C ARG A 280 9.24 -12.14 23.80
N PRO A 281 9.44 -13.44 23.47
CA PRO A 281 10.50 -13.84 22.57
C PRO A 281 10.25 -13.10 21.24
N THR A 282 11.14 -12.19 20.86
CA THR A 282 10.99 -11.49 19.57
C THR A 282 11.36 -12.47 18.47
N THR A 283 10.36 -12.87 17.68
CA THR A 283 10.62 -13.57 16.43
C THR A 283 11.46 -12.64 15.55
N PRO A 284 12.64 -13.07 15.05
CA PRO A 284 13.44 -12.23 14.17
C PRO A 284 12.63 -11.74 12.97
N ILE A 285 12.68 -10.44 12.68
CA ILE A 285 12.04 -9.86 11.51
C ILE A 285 13.04 -9.81 10.34
N GLY A 286 12.59 -10.21 9.15
CA GLY A 286 13.32 -10.03 7.89
C GLY A 286 12.68 -8.98 6.98
N HIS A 287 13.33 -8.66 5.87
CA HIS A 287 12.71 -7.84 4.83
C HIS A 287 11.93 -8.73 3.86
N MET A 288 10.72 -8.34 3.45
CA MET A 288 9.86 -9.17 2.58
C MET A 288 10.54 -9.58 1.27
N CYS A 289 11.38 -8.72 0.69
CA CYS A 289 12.06 -9.05 -0.57
C CYS A 289 13.03 -10.23 -0.45
N ASP A 290 13.52 -10.53 0.75
CA ASP A 290 14.42 -11.67 0.99
C ASP A 290 13.66 -13.01 0.92
N SER A 291 12.35 -13.00 1.18
CA SER A 291 11.54 -14.20 1.27
C SER A 291 10.71 -14.50 0.03
N VAL A 292 10.09 -13.48 -0.59
CA VAL A 292 9.10 -13.67 -1.69
C VAL A 292 9.62 -13.27 -3.06
N SER A 293 10.87 -12.77 -3.17
CA SER A 293 11.42 -12.13 -4.38
C SER A 293 10.53 -10.97 -4.86
N CYS A 294 10.99 -9.74 -4.66
CA CYS A 294 10.26 -8.51 -5.01
C CYS A 294 10.17 -8.25 -6.52
N VAL A 295 9.45 -9.12 -7.22
CA VAL A 295 9.25 -9.11 -8.67
C VAL A 295 7.76 -9.04 -8.95
N LEU A 296 7.36 -8.02 -9.72
CA LEU A 296 5.97 -7.84 -10.11
C LEU A 296 5.55 -8.91 -11.13
N PRO A 297 4.27 -9.35 -11.11
CA PRO A 297 3.73 -10.19 -12.17
C PRO A 297 3.77 -9.45 -13.53
N ALA A 298 3.68 -10.17 -14.64
CA ALA A 298 3.63 -9.57 -15.99
C ALA A 298 2.40 -8.64 -16.17
N LYS A 299 2.47 -7.68 -17.10
CA LYS A 299 1.41 -6.67 -17.33
C LYS A 299 0.03 -7.29 -17.57
N GLU A 300 -0.07 -8.43 -18.21
CA GLU A 300 -1.36 -9.07 -18.51
C GLU A 300 -1.78 -10.13 -17.47
N PHE A 301 -1.40 -9.97 -16.20
CA PHE A 301 -1.68 -10.95 -15.14
C PHE A 301 -3.18 -11.29 -14.96
N TRP A 302 -4.09 -10.42 -15.42
CA TRP A 302 -5.54 -10.67 -15.39
C TRP A 302 -6.03 -11.58 -16.52
N LYS A 303 -5.22 -11.85 -17.56
CA LYS A 303 -5.61 -12.75 -18.66
C LYS A 303 -5.39 -14.22 -18.31
N THR A 304 -4.37 -14.55 -17.51
CA THR A 304 -4.04 -15.93 -17.10
C THR A 304 -5.08 -16.57 -16.19
N THR A 305 -6.02 -15.81 -15.62
CA THR A 305 -7.11 -16.35 -14.79
C THR A 305 -8.27 -16.95 -15.59
N LYS A 306 -8.32 -16.76 -16.93
CA LYS A 306 -9.44 -17.24 -17.77
C LYS A 306 -9.26 -18.63 -18.37
N THR A 307 -8.11 -19.30 -18.21
CA THR A 307 -7.75 -20.52 -18.95
C THR A 307 -7.76 -21.84 -18.16
N VAL A 308 -8.39 -21.91 -16.99
CA VAL A 308 -8.68 -23.20 -16.34
C VAL A 308 -10.14 -23.58 -16.55
N LYS A 309 -10.50 -23.92 -17.81
CA LYS A 309 -11.67 -24.77 -18.06
C LYS A 309 -11.20 -26.23 -17.99
N ASN A 310 -11.74 -26.93 -17.01
CA ASN A 310 -11.49 -28.34 -16.71
C ASN A 310 -11.83 -29.23 -17.93
N PRO A 311 -10.89 -29.94 -18.58
CA PRO A 311 -11.23 -30.83 -19.68
C PRO A 311 -11.33 -32.26 -19.15
N ARG A 312 -12.36 -32.57 -18.35
CA ARG A 312 -12.78 -33.95 -18.05
C ARG A 312 -14.27 -34.05 -17.75
N SER A 313 -15.08 -34.15 -18.81
CA SER A 313 -16.30 -34.97 -18.83
C SER A 313 -16.84 -35.12 -20.26
N SER A 314 -16.22 -35.98 -21.04
CA SER A 314 -16.91 -36.68 -22.13
C SER A 314 -16.38 -38.11 -22.19
N LYS A 315 -16.87 -38.95 -21.28
CA LYS A 315 -16.90 -40.39 -21.52
C LYS A 315 -18.31 -40.76 -21.98
N SER A 316 -18.35 -41.11 -23.27
CA SER A 316 -19.23 -42.10 -23.89
C SER A 316 -20.17 -42.88 -22.96
N LEU A 317 -21.46 -42.81 -23.25
CA LEU A 317 -22.37 -43.95 -23.10
C LEU A 317 -22.99 -44.18 -24.47
N GLY A 318 -22.50 -45.22 -25.14
CA GLY A 318 -23.22 -45.88 -26.22
C GLY A 318 -23.90 -47.11 -25.64
N ALA A 319 -25.20 -47.19 -25.85
CA ALA A 319 -26.01 -48.38 -26.10
C ALA A 319 -27.35 -47.87 -26.65
#